data_AF-A0A8X6HB36-F1
#
_entry.id   AF-A0A8X6HB36-F1
#
_cell.length_a   1.000
_cell.length_b   1.000
_cell.length_c   1.000
_cell.angle_alpha   90.00
_cell.angle_beta   90.00
_cell.angle_gamma   90.00
#
_symmetry.space_group_name_H-M   'P 1'
#
loop_
_entity.id
_entity.type
_entity.pdbx_description
1 polymer ?
#
loop_
_entity_poly.entity_id
_entity_poly.type
_entity_poly.pdbx_seq_one_letter_code
_entity_poly.pdbx_strand_id
1 'polypeptide(L)'
;MSSFELIINFSEQKIFQRGKIIPKQGEPKEIIKETSGHLAVLCKDASTINLFDIQSPAGSDEVEPAVVERNLQPFPSHSLMSFAWHPIYENRMLTISQNNQLLDYTIFDRITLNWSPTSEIVWTFGRKILQCVDSRDEFYVCLNDISVKMRKRACQGYGFKMPKIWMNAELADDSGLNGVWMWLDLVKAVESDTKRRSHHRHHPKYEGVHSVICGENGTSTLSQSEPRRVTWVGINSTECKIIKYTSEERERALQLCGWGADFDSNSFSKFLERLEIDGQYSRAATIAVFNLELRKAIKILSKGALSRSYRGLADLNAVAMGLAGYTQEKTALWREVSSSLKSHLVDPYLRAMFAFLTAEEDNYEEILSEPQIAVQDRMAFACLYLNDRKLADFLDGLKTQMTETGNLDGILLTGLTNDGLSLIQRYVDTTGDVQTASLIILHTLPNQMSKDHRAIAWVSSYRDLLDTWMLWKQRAMFDVNWFNKNTLTNKPTQQVFVSCNFCRKSVSNFIQNRQAELARSAQPPMSANRKITCCPGCRKPLPRCTLCLCHMGTPAGIHWQRPVETGSEKKRLANFSDWLTWCQTCRHGGHSVHLLEWFKHHNECPVTGCMCKCMSLDAKAKLESEMNS
;
A
#
# COMPACT_ATOMS: atom_id res chain seq x y z
N MET A 1 38.31 17.56 10.30
CA MET A 1 39.11 16.86 9.27
C MET A 1 39.72 15.64 9.92
N SER A 2 39.02 14.51 9.89
CA SER A 2 39.44 13.25 10.49
C SER A 2 39.11 12.16 9.48
N SER A 3 40.13 11.69 8.77
CA SER A 3 40.06 10.58 7.82
C SER A 3 40.10 9.26 8.60
N PHE A 4 39.08 8.43 8.38
CA PHE A 4 39.00 7.06 8.87
C PHE A 4 39.96 6.16 8.08
N GLU A 5 40.69 5.29 8.81
CA GLU A 5 41.54 4.22 8.29
C GLU A 5 40.73 2.92 8.15
N LEU A 6 40.94 2.18 7.06
CA LEU A 6 40.56 0.78 6.93
C LEU A 6 41.78 0.00 6.46
N ILE A 7 42.16 -0.99 7.26
CA ILE A 7 43.24 -1.96 7.05
C ILE A 7 42.58 -3.24 6.55
N ILE A 8 42.89 -3.69 5.33
CA ILE A 8 42.60 -5.07 4.90
C ILE A 8 43.85 -5.65 4.21
N ASN A 9 44.19 -6.85 4.66
CA ASN A 9 45.40 -7.60 4.40
C ASN A 9 45.12 -8.56 3.23
N PHE A 10 45.88 -8.49 2.13
CA PHE A 10 45.89 -9.52 1.09
C PHE A 10 47.27 -10.16 1.03
N SER A 11 47.31 -11.45 1.37
CA SER A 11 48.45 -12.33 1.19
C SER A 11 48.65 -12.62 -0.30
N GLU A 12 49.33 -11.71 -1.00
CA GLU A 12 50.42 -11.96 -1.96
C GLU A 12 50.90 -10.61 -2.53
N GLN A 13 51.82 -10.00 -1.77
CA GLN A 13 52.89 -9.07 -2.17
C GLN A 13 52.59 -7.86 -3.11
N LYS A 14 51.63 -6.99 -2.81
CA LYS A 14 51.77 -5.53 -3.12
C LYS A 14 51.24 -4.68 -1.97
N ILE A 15 52.10 -3.87 -1.35
CA ILE A 15 51.77 -2.99 -0.21
C ILE A 15 51.16 -1.70 -0.75
N PHE A 16 49.87 -1.46 -0.50
CA PHE A 16 49.22 -0.16 -0.69
C PHE A 16 49.43 0.70 0.56
N GLN A 17 50.39 1.63 0.51
CA GLN A 17 50.52 2.69 1.51
C GLN A 17 50.34 4.05 0.84
N ARG A 18 49.32 4.81 1.26
CA ARG A 18 49.10 6.24 0.94
C ARG A 18 49.15 6.59 -0.56
N GLY A 19 48.26 6.04 -1.38
CA GLY A 19 48.00 6.54 -2.75
C GLY A 19 49.26 6.72 -3.62
N LYS A 20 50.32 5.97 -3.33
CA LYS A 20 51.55 5.95 -4.09
C LYS A 20 51.97 4.50 -4.22
N ILE A 21 51.81 3.96 -5.41
CA ILE A 21 52.47 2.72 -5.81
C ILE A 21 53.97 3.03 -5.83
N ILE A 22 54.72 2.57 -4.84
CA ILE A 22 56.19 2.63 -4.84
C ILE A 22 56.66 1.32 -5.50
N PRO A 23 57.23 1.34 -6.72
CA PRO A 23 57.78 0.13 -7.32
C PRO A 23 58.96 -0.38 -6.49
N LYS A 24 59.00 -1.70 -6.24
CA LYS A 24 60.19 -2.35 -5.65
C LYS A 24 61.38 -2.12 -6.59
N GLN A 25 62.57 -1.90 -6.02
CA GLN A 25 63.81 -1.80 -6.78
C GLN A 25 64.03 -3.07 -7.61
N GLY A 26 63.91 -2.95 -8.94
CA GLY A 26 64.23 -4.03 -9.88
C GLY A 26 63.27 -4.22 -11.06
N GLU A 27 62.06 -3.65 -11.03
CA GLU A 27 61.07 -3.79 -12.12
C GLU A 27 61.06 -2.61 -13.11
N PRO A 28 60.59 -2.83 -14.36
CA PRO A 28 60.59 -1.82 -15.42
C PRO A 28 59.91 -0.52 -14.99
N LYS A 29 60.41 0.63 -15.46
CA LYS A 29 59.83 1.95 -15.17
C LYS A 29 58.36 2.01 -15.62
N GLU A 30 57.43 1.86 -14.68
CA GLU A 30 56.00 2.05 -14.90
C GLU A 30 55.63 3.52 -14.73
N ILE A 31 54.90 4.09 -15.69
CA ILE A 31 54.32 5.43 -15.57
C ILE A 31 52.89 5.28 -15.07
N ILE A 32 52.62 5.77 -13.87
CA ILE A 32 51.31 5.69 -13.21
C ILE A 32 50.76 7.11 -13.08
N LYS A 33 49.53 7.34 -13.57
CA LYS A 33 48.84 8.63 -13.45
C LYS A 33 47.38 8.45 -13.05
N GLU A 34 46.97 9.21 -12.06
CA GLU A 34 45.61 9.21 -11.52
C GLU A 34 44.82 10.40 -12.06
N THR A 35 43.54 10.16 -12.34
CA THR A 35 42.50 11.16 -12.55
C THR A 35 41.27 10.73 -11.76
N SER A 36 40.29 11.61 -11.59
CA SER A 36 39.18 11.35 -10.67
C SER A 36 38.36 10.11 -11.05
N GLY A 37 38.61 9.00 -10.35
CA GLY A 37 37.96 7.70 -10.57
C GLY A 37 38.74 6.71 -11.45
N HIS A 38 39.85 7.11 -12.08
CA HIS A 38 40.64 6.22 -12.95
C HIS A 38 42.11 6.19 -12.58
N LEU A 39 42.68 4.99 -12.60
CA LEU A 39 44.12 4.74 -12.48
C LEU A 39 44.66 4.27 -13.83
N ALA A 40 45.56 5.03 -14.45
CA ALA A 40 46.22 4.63 -15.70
C ALA A 40 47.66 4.20 -15.45
N VAL A 41 48.03 3.05 -15.99
CA VAL A 41 49.36 2.44 -15.89
C VAL A 41 49.92 2.19 -17.28
N LEU A 42 51.14 2.66 -17.52
CA LEU A 42 51.91 2.37 -18.73
C LEU A 42 53.18 1.62 -18.35
N CYS A 43 53.31 0.38 -18.81
CA CYS A 43 54.51 -0.44 -18.63
C CYS A 43 55.59 -0.05 -19.65
N LYS A 44 56.86 -0.32 -19.31
CA LYS A 44 58.00 -0.03 -20.19
C LYS A 44 57.87 -0.79 -21.51
N ASP A 45 58.12 -0.08 -22.62
CA ASP A 45 58.06 -0.60 -24.00
C ASP A 45 56.67 -1.11 -24.44
N ALA A 46 55.60 -0.81 -23.68
CA ALA A 46 54.24 -1.16 -24.05
C ALA A 46 53.67 -0.21 -25.12
N SER A 47 52.81 -0.76 -25.98
CA SER A 47 51.98 0.01 -26.94
C SER A 47 50.62 0.40 -26.36
N THR A 48 50.28 -0.08 -25.17
CA THR A 48 48.98 0.11 -24.52
C THR A 48 49.11 0.76 -23.14
N ILE A 49 48.08 1.51 -22.75
CA ILE A 49 47.88 2.07 -21.40
C ILE A 49 46.75 1.28 -20.76
N ASN A 50 47.00 0.69 -19.59
CA ASN A 50 45.99 -0.05 -18.84
C ASN A 50 45.27 0.93 -17.91
N LEU A 51 43.96 1.07 -18.08
CA LEU A 51 43.09 1.94 -17.31
C LEU A 51 42.25 1.07 -16.36
N PHE A 52 42.34 1.35 -15.07
CA PHE A 52 41.56 0.70 -14.03
C PHE A 52 40.51 1.67 -13.49
N ASP A 53 39.24 1.30 -13.64
CA ASP A 53 38.09 1.96 -13.01
C ASP A 53 37.74 1.16 -11.74
N ILE A 54 37.92 1.78 -10.57
CA ILE A 54 37.73 1.14 -9.27
C ILE A 54 36.39 1.62 -8.71
N GLN A 55 35.38 0.76 -8.79
CA GLN A 55 34.04 1.05 -8.28
C GLN A 55 33.94 0.54 -6.84
N SER A 56 33.92 1.46 -5.88
CA SER A 56 33.66 1.13 -4.47
C SER A 56 32.15 1.09 -4.23
N PRO A 57 31.57 -0.06 -3.83
CA PRO A 57 30.16 -0.10 -3.47
C PRO A 57 29.92 0.74 -2.21
N ALA A 58 29.01 1.71 -2.29
CA ALA A 58 28.61 2.46 -1.12
C ALA A 58 27.75 1.56 -0.21
N GLY A 59 28.27 1.18 0.97
CA GLY A 59 27.44 0.66 2.07
C GLY A 59 27.81 -0.70 2.68
N SER A 60 28.95 -1.31 2.34
CA SER A 60 29.44 -2.52 3.00
C SER A 60 30.96 -2.62 2.88
N ASP A 61 31.68 -2.60 4.01
CA ASP A 61 33.14 -2.79 4.06
C ASP A 61 33.56 -4.23 3.71
N GLU A 62 32.60 -5.15 3.49
CA GLU A 62 32.87 -6.58 3.25
C GLU A 62 32.87 -6.99 1.76
N VAL A 63 32.56 -6.07 0.83
CA VAL A 63 32.50 -6.40 -0.61
C VAL A 63 33.77 -5.92 -1.31
N GLU A 64 34.51 -6.84 -1.96
CA GLU A 64 35.67 -6.48 -2.78
C GLU A 64 35.27 -5.48 -3.87
N PRO A 65 36.03 -4.38 -4.06
CA PRO A 65 35.70 -3.38 -5.08
C PRO A 65 35.81 -4.01 -6.46
N ALA A 66 34.78 -3.81 -7.29
CA ALA A 66 34.81 -4.25 -8.68
C ALA A 66 35.80 -3.36 -9.46
N VAL A 67 36.81 -3.98 -10.07
CA VAL A 67 37.80 -3.29 -10.89
C VAL A 67 37.53 -3.61 -12.36
N VAL A 68 37.26 -2.60 -13.17
CA VAL A 68 37.13 -2.74 -14.63
C VAL A 68 38.44 -2.31 -15.28
N GLU A 69 39.11 -3.24 -15.95
CA GLU A 69 40.32 -2.97 -16.73
C GLU A 69 39.96 -2.64 -18.20
N ARG A 70 40.57 -1.58 -18.74
CA ARG A 70 40.50 -1.22 -20.17
C ARG A 70 41.89 -0.99 -20.72
N ASN A 71 42.21 -1.61 -21.86
CA ASN A 71 43.45 -1.37 -22.57
C ASN A 71 43.24 -0.30 -23.64
N LEU A 72 43.95 0.81 -23.53
CA LEU A 72 43.93 1.90 -24.51
C LEU A 72 45.15 1.78 -25.42
N GLN A 73 44.95 1.84 -26.73
CA GLN A 73 46.03 1.81 -27.72
C GLN A 73 46.00 3.08 -28.57
N PRO A 74 46.67 4.16 -28.13
CA PRO A 74 46.69 5.43 -28.87
C PRO A 74 47.39 5.34 -30.22
N PHE A 75 48.44 4.51 -30.32
CA PHE A 75 49.20 4.31 -31.55
C PHE A 75 49.08 2.85 -32.03
N PRO A 76 48.65 2.60 -33.28
CA PRO A 76 48.52 1.23 -33.81
C PRO A 76 49.86 0.49 -33.93
N SER A 77 50.94 1.21 -34.26
CA SER A 77 52.22 0.64 -34.69
C SER A 77 53.43 1.06 -33.86
N HIS A 78 53.23 1.83 -32.79
CA HIS A 78 54.32 2.41 -32.00
C HIS A 78 54.13 2.20 -30.50
N SER A 79 55.24 1.97 -29.81
CA SER A 79 55.33 1.95 -28.35
C SER A 79 55.17 3.36 -27.79
N LEU A 80 54.60 3.45 -26.59
CA LEU A 80 54.38 4.70 -25.88
C LEU A 80 55.62 5.07 -25.07
N MET A 81 55.95 6.35 -25.05
CA MET A 81 56.99 6.92 -24.20
C MET A 81 56.39 7.53 -22.93
N SER A 82 55.24 8.22 -23.03
CA SER A 82 54.54 8.81 -21.89
C SER A 82 53.11 9.20 -22.26
N PHE A 83 52.32 9.57 -21.26
CA PHE A 83 50.98 10.15 -21.44
C PHE A 83 50.70 11.16 -20.33
N ALA A 84 49.75 12.07 -20.49
CA ALA A 84 49.30 13.01 -19.46
C ALA A 84 47.80 13.29 -19.59
N TRP A 85 47.09 13.34 -18.48
CA TRP A 85 45.67 13.71 -18.45
C TRP A 85 45.45 15.19 -18.76
N HIS A 86 44.37 15.51 -19.46
CA HIS A 86 43.96 16.90 -19.66
C HIS A 86 43.45 17.49 -18.33
N PRO A 87 43.87 18.70 -17.93
CA PRO A 87 43.56 19.26 -16.60
C PRO A 87 42.07 19.59 -16.39
N ILE A 88 41.32 19.76 -17.47
CA ILE A 88 39.89 20.15 -17.46
C ILE A 88 38.96 19.04 -17.99
N TYR A 89 39.47 18.17 -18.88
CA TYR A 89 38.63 17.21 -19.62
C TYR A 89 39.03 15.81 -19.17
N GLU A 90 38.23 15.20 -18.29
CA GLU A 90 38.55 13.93 -17.61
C GLU A 90 38.81 12.77 -18.58
N ASN A 91 38.19 12.81 -19.76
CA ASN A 91 38.23 11.73 -20.76
C ASN A 91 39.23 12.00 -21.89
N ARG A 92 40.20 12.89 -21.67
CA ARG A 92 41.15 13.30 -22.70
C ARG A 92 42.57 13.21 -22.16
N MET A 93 43.46 12.64 -22.95
CA MET A 93 44.87 12.52 -22.59
C MET A 93 45.75 12.89 -23.77
N LEU A 94 46.90 13.49 -23.46
CA LEU A 94 47.98 13.71 -24.42
C LEU A 94 48.94 12.53 -24.32
N THR A 95 49.23 11.87 -25.42
CA THR A 95 50.12 10.70 -25.49
C THR A 95 51.31 11.00 -26.39
N ILE A 96 52.48 10.46 -26.06
CA ILE A 96 53.70 10.59 -26.86
C ILE A 96 54.28 9.20 -27.18
N SER A 97 54.58 8.95 -28.45
CA SER A 97 55.23 7.70 -28.89
C SER A 97 56.75 7.76 -28.76
N GLN A 98 57.42 6.60 -28.83
CA GLN A 98 58.89 6.54 -28.87
C GLN A 98 59.50 7.28 -30.07
N ASN A 99 58.73 7.51 -31.14
CA ASN A 99 59.15 8.28 -32.32
C ASN A 99 58.83 9.78 -32.21
N ASN A 100 58.60 10.30 -30.99
CA ASN A 100 58.27 11.71 -30.70
C ASN A 100 56.99 12.23 -31.39
N GLN A 101 56.05 11.34 -31.73
CA GLN A 101 54.73 11.77 -32.21
C GLN A 101 53.83 12.05 -31.01
N LEU A 102 53.21 13.22 -31.01
CA LEU A 102 52.20 13.62 -30.03
C LEU A 102 50.81 13.33 -30.59
N LEU A 103 49.97 12.69 -29.78
CA LEU A 103 48.58 12.43 -30.12
C LEU A 103 47.67 12.85 -28.96
N ASP A 104 46.65 13.62 -29.32
CA ASP A 104 45.54 13.93 -28.44
C ASP A 104 44.50 12.82 -28.52
N TYR A 105 44.36 12.05 -27.44
CA TYR A 105 43.57 10.84 -27.39
C TYR A 105 42.35 11.02 -26.49
N THR A 106 41.16 10.77 -27.05
CA THR A 106 39.89 10.82 -26.31
C THR A 106 39.49 9.40 -25.88
N ILE A 107 39.27 9.23 -24.59
CA ILE A 107 38.72 8.02 -23.99
C ILE A 107 37.20 8.08 -24.09
N PHE A 108 36.59 7.02 -24.60
CA PHE A 108 35.14 6.90 -24.61
C PHE A 108 34.71 6.13 -23.37
N ASP A 109 34.05 6.82 -22.46
CA ASP A 109 33.38 6.15 -21.35
C ASP A 109 32.17 5.36 -21.83
N ARG A 110 31.90 4.28 -21.12
CA ARG A 110 30.67 3.53 -21.35
C ARG A 110 29.52 4.37 -20.84
N ILE A 111 28.51 4.55 -21.68
CA ILE A 111 27.21 5.03 -21.21
C ILE A 111 26.65 3.91 -20.31
N THR A 112 26.39 4.24 -19.06
CA THR A 112 25.77 3.32 -18.11
C THR A 112 24.30 3.66 -17.94
N LEU A 113 23.48 2.62 -17.85
CA LEU A 113 22.06 2.72 -17.56
C LEU A 113 21.87 2.37 -16.09
N ASN A 114 21.40 3.32 -15.30
CA ASN A 114 21.15 3.16 -13.87
C ASN A 114 19.65 3.31 -13.59
N TRP A 115 19.13 2.47 -12.70
CA TRP A 115 17.73 2.51 -12.30
C TRP A 115 17.64 2.89 -10.83
N SER A 116 16.92 3.95 -10.54
CA SER A 116 16.67 4.43 -9.19
C SER A 116 15.51 3.67 -8.55
N PRO A 117 15.53 3.43 -7.22
CA PRO A 117 14.38 2.90 -6.49
C PRO A 117 13.12 3.78 -6.57
N THR A 118 13.27 5.04 -7.01
CA THR A 118 12.18 5.99 -7.27
C THR A 118 11.62 5.90 -8.69
N SER A 119 11.94 4.83 -9.44
CA SER A 119 11.46 4.59 -10.81
C SER A 119 12.02 5.60 -11.82
N GLU A 120 13.27 6.03 -11.62
CA GLU A 120 14.00 6.92 -12.53
C GLU A 120 15.04 6.12 -13.28
N ILE A 121 15.01 6.19 -14.61
CA ILE A 121 15.97 5.54 -15.50
C ILE A 121 16.95 6.62 -15.96
N VAL A 122 18.23 6.46 -15.61
CA VAL A 122 19.26 7.47 -15.83
C VAL A 122 20.36 6.92 -16.73
N TRP A 123 20.64 7.62 -17.81
CA TRP A 123 21.83 7.41 -18.64
C TRP A 123 22.93 8.33 -18.14
N THR A 124 24.05 7.75 -17.74
CA THR A 124 25.22 8.50 -17.30
C THR A 124 26.41 8.26 -18.22
N PHE A 125 27.19 9.31 -18.45
CA PHE A 125 28.46 9.28 -19.17
C PHE A 125 29.51 10.02 -18.35
N GLY A 126 30.44 9.27 -17.77
CA GLY A 126 31.33 9.78 -16.73
C GLY A 126 30.52 10.41 -15.59
N ARG A 127 30.81 11.67 -15.26
CA ARG A 127 30.10 12.45 -14.22
C ARG A 127 28.84 13.16 -14.70
N LYS A 128 28.47 13.02 -15.97
CA LYS A 128 27.32 13.72 -16.56
C LYS A 128 26.12 12.79 -16.64
N ILE A 129 24.96 13.31 -16.28
CA ILE A 129 23.68 12.70 -16.63
C ILE A 129 23.36 13.15 -18.07
N LEU A 130 23.28 12.20 -18.99
CA LEU A 130 22.91 12.45 -20.37
C LEU A 130 21.39 12.58 -20.51
N GLN A 131 20.66 11.67 -19.89
CA GLN A 131 19.21 11.60 -19.95
C GLN A 131 18.69 11.00 -18.65
N CYS A 132 17.56 11.51 -18.17
CA CYS A 132 16.78 10.95 -17.08
C CYS A 132 15.36 10.81 -17.61
N VAL A 133 14.78 9.61 -17.46
CA VAL A 133 13.37 9.35 -17.77
C VAL A 133 12.71 8.86 -16.50
N ASP A 134 11.59 9.47 -16.14
CA ASP A 134 10.84 9.11 -14.95
C ASP A 134 9.32 9.22 -15.16
N SER A 135 8.56 8.94 -14.10
CA SER A 135 7.08 8.97 -14.11
C SER A 135 6.41 10.27 -14.58
N ARG A 136 7.15 11.38 -14.74
CA ARG A 136 6.69 12.66 -15.28
C ARG A 136 6.71 12.69 -16.81
N ASP A 137 7.48 11.81 -17.45
CA ASP A 137 7.57 11.72 -18.90
C ASP A 137 6.40 10.92 -19.49
N GLU A 138 5.82 11.40 -20.59
CA GLU A 138 4.71 10.73 -21.28
C GLU A 138 5.06 9.29 -21.68
N PHE A 139 6.32 9.06 -22.06
CA PHE A 139 6.81 7.73 -22.39
C PHE A 139 6.77 6.78 -21.17
N TYR A 140 7.10 7.25 -19.96
CA TYR A 140 7.09 6.38 -18.79
C TYR A 140 5.67 5.98 -18.38
N VAL A 141 4.69 6.89 -18.60
CA VAL A 141 3.27 6.63 -18.28
C VAL A 141 2.75 5.39 -19.02
N CYS A 142 3.24 5.10 -20.23
CA CYS A 142 2.79 3.94 -21.01
C CYS A 142 3.23 2.59 -20.41
N LEU A 143 4.25 2.58 -19.55
CA LEU A 143 4.76 1.36 -18.90
C LEU A 143 3.83 0.83 -17.81
N ASN A 144 2.91 1.66 -17.30
CA ASN A 144 1.97 1.32 -16.24
C ASN A 144 2.63 0.64 -15.03
N ASP A 145 3.75 1.20 -14.57
CA ASP A 145 4.56 0.67 -13.48
C ASP A 145 3.82 0.70 -12.14
N ILE A 146 3.59 -0.49 -11.56
CA ILE A 146 2.89 -0.64 -10.28
C ILE A 146 3.60 0.06 -9.12
N SER A 147 4.94 0.16 -9.15
CA SER A 147 5.71 0.82 -8.09
C SER A 147 5.37 2.32 -8.00
N VAL A 148 5.23 2.98 -9.14
CA VAL A 148 4.80 4.39 -9.25
C VAL A 148 3.37 4.54 -8.72
N LYS A 149 2.46 3.62 -9.10
CA LYS A 149 1.08 3.62 -8.63
C LYS A 149 0.99 3.44 -7.11
N MET A 150 1.73 2.47 -6.55
CA MET A 150 1.80 2.23 -5.11
C MET A 150 2.34 3.44 -4.35
N ARG A 151 3.40 4.08 -4.85
CA ARG A 151 3.98 5.28 -4.26
C ARG A 151 2.98 6.45 -4.28
N LYS A 152 2.31 6.69 -5.41
CA LYS A 152 1.26 7.72 -5.57
C LYS A 152 0.11 7.49 -4.58
N ARG A 153 -0.41 6.26 -4.51
CA ARG A 153 -1.45 5.82 -3.56
C ARG A 153 -1.02 6.07 -2.10
N ALA A 154 0.21 5.72 -1.74
CA ALA A 154 0.76 5.95 -0.38
C ALA A 154 0.79 7.44 -0.02
N CYS A 155 1.23 8.30 -0.94
CA CYS A 155 1.24 9.76 -0.74
C CYS A 155 -0.18 10.33 -0.58
N GLN A 156 -1.14 9.83 -1.35
CA GLN A 156 -2.55 10.20 -1.26
C GLN A 156 -3.22 9.68 0.02
N GLY A 157 -2.65 8.66 0.67
CA GLY A 157 -3.14 8.09 1.92
C GLY A 157 -4.10 6.91 1.73
N TYR A 158 -3.94 6.16 0.64
CA TYR A 158 -4.62 4.89 0.38
C TYR A 158 -4.53 3.95 1.59
N GLY A 159 -5.68 3.43 2.03
CA GLY A 159 -5.80 2.60 3.23
C GLY A 159 -5.87 3.37 4.56
N PHE A 160 -5.63 4.69 4.58
CA PHE A 160 -5.50 5.45 5.84
C PHE A 160 -6.39 6.68 5.97
N LYS A 161 -6.66 7.40 4.88
CA LYS A 161 -7.29 8.74 4.92
C LYS A 161 -8.79 8.77 4.62
N MET A 162 -9.50 7.64 4.69
CA MET A 162 -10.91 7.59 4.31
C MET A 162 -11.85 7.40 5.53
N PRO A 163 -13.01 8.11 5.57
CA PRO A 163 -13.98 7.97 6.65
C PRO A 163 -14.69 6.60 6.65
N LYS A 164 -14.84 6.00 5.47
CA LYS A 164 -15.33 4.63 5.25
C LYS A 164 -14.31 3.84 4.42
N ILE A 165 -14.28 2.52 4.58
CA ILE A 165 -13.23 1.68 3.97
C ILE A 165 -13.44 1.51 2.47
N TRP A 166 -14.69 1.42 2.02
CA TRP A 166 -15.02 1.26 0.60
C TRP A 166 -14.46 2.40 -0.28
N MET A 167 -14.33 3.62 0.27
CA MET A 167 -13.80 4.78 -0.44
C MET A 167 -12.32 4.62 -0.83
N ASN A 168 -11.60 3.65 -0.25
CA ASN A 168 -10.25 3.33 -0.73
C ASN A 168 -10.25 2.90 -2.20
N ALA A 169 -11.35 2.35 -2.70
CA ALA A 169 -11.47 1.94 -4.08
C ALA A 169 -11.35 3.12 -5.07
N GLU A 170 -11.82 4.30 -4.70
CA GLU A 170 -11.67 5.52 -5.52
C GLU A 170 -10.21 5.93 -5.68
N LEU A 171 -9.39 5.75 -4.63
CA LEU A 171 -7.95 5.99 -4.65
C LEU A 171 -7.15 4.83 -5.25
N ALA A 172 -7.76 3.65 -5.37
CA ALA A 172 -7.11 2.49 -5.94
C ALA A 172 -6.83 2.69 -7.44
N ASP A 173 -7.66 3.47 -8.16
CA ASP A 173 -7.51 3.70 -9.60
C ASP A 173 -7.45 2.37 -10.37
N ASP A 174 -8.25 1.40 -9.93
CA ASP A 174 -8.32 0.04 -10.46
C ASP A 174 -9.72 -0.52 -10.19
N SER A 175 -10.46 -0.81 -11.26
CA SER A 175 -11.82 -1.33 -11.15
C SER A 175 -11.88 -2.70 -10.45
N GLY A 176 -10.83 -3.51 -10.56
CA GLY A 176 -10.73 -4.83 -9.93
C GLY A 176 -10.52 -4.79 -8.42
N LEU A 177 -10.28 -3.60 -7.84
CA LEU A 177 -10.14 -3.42 -6.40
C LEU A 177 -11.42 -2.93 -5.71
N ASN A 178 -12.46 -2.57 -6.48
CA ASN A 178 -13.72 -2.10 -5.91
C ASN A 178 -14.37 -3.16 -5.01
N GLY A 179 -14.47 -4.42 -5.46
CA GLY A 179 -15.16 -5.46 -4.71
C GLY A 179 -14.50 -5.78 -3.38
N VAL A 180 -13.17 -5.87 -3.33
CA VAL A 180 -12.45 -6.14 -2.07
C VAL A 180 -12.64 -5.04 -1.03
N TRP A 181 -12.61 -3.76 -1.44
CA TRP A 181 -12.82 -2.64 -0.51
C TRP A 181 -14.26 -2.53 -0.04
N MET A 182 -15.24 -2.80 -0.93
CA MET A 182 -16.65 -2.90 -0.55
C MET A 182 -16.90 -4.05 0.42
N TRP A 183 -16.31 -5.22 0.15
CA TRP A 183 -16.39 -6.40 1.02
C TRP A 183 -15.81 -6.10 2.41
N LEU A 184 -14.63 -5.48 2.49
CA LEU A 184 -14.02 -5.10 3.76
C LEU A 184 -14.89 -4.11 4.57
N ASP A 185 -15.57 -3.17 3.91
CA ASP A 185 -16.47 -2.25 4.58
C ASP A 185 -17.72 -2.98 5.12
N LEU A 186 -18.31 -3.85 4.29
CA LEU A 186 -19.48 -4.65 4.65
C LEU A 186 -19.19 -5.58 5.83
N VAL A 187 -18.10 -6.34 5.79
CA VAL A 187 -17.75 -7.28 6.86
C VAL A 187 -17.53 -6.56 8.18
N LYS A 188 -16.95 -5.35 8.16
CA LYS A 188 -16.80 -4.56 9.39
C LYS A 188 -18.11 -3.97 9.89
N ALA A 189 -19.01 -3.57 9.00
CA ALA A 189 -20.34 -3.13 9.39
C ALA A 189 -21.08 -4.28 10.11
N VAL A 190 -21.08 -5.47 9.51
CA VAL A 190 -21.68 -6.69 10.08
C VAL A 190 -21.03 -7.06 11.43
N GLU A 191 -19.69 -6.98 11.54
CA GLU A 191 -18.98 -7.21 12.80
C GLU A 191 -19.41 -6.21 13.89
N SER A 192 -19.53 -4.93 13.55
CA SER A 192 -19.92 -3.89 14.49
C SER A 192 -21.34 -4.08 15.03
N ASP A 193 -22.27 -4.53 14.17
CA ASP A 193 -23.64 -4.84 14.58
C ASP A 193 -23.73 -6.16 15.36
N THR A 194 -22.92 -7.17 15.01
CA THR A 194 -22.83 -8.41 15.78
C THR A 194 -22.32 -8.16 17.20
N LYS A 195 -21.30 -7.31 17.36
CA LYS A 195 -20.78 -6.88 18.67
C LYS A 195 -21.81 -6.12 19.51
N ARG A 196 -22.76 -5.41 18.87
CA ARG A 196 -23.86 -4.74 19.57
C ARG A 196 -24.91 -5.73 20.07
N ARG A 197 -25.10 -6.84 19.35
CA ARG A 197 -26.14 -7.85 19.66
C ARG A 197 -25.66 -8.98 20.57
N SER A 198 -24.37 -9.28 20.62
CA SER A 198 -23.80 -10.38 21.42
C SER A 198 -22.73 -9.91 22.41
N HIS A 199 -22.87 -10.27 23.68
CA HIS A 199 -21.88 -10.00 24.74
C HIS A 199 -20.66 -10.94 24.70
N HIS A 200 -20.66 -11.97 23.85
CA HIS A 200 -19.53 -12.90 23.72
C HIS A 200 -18.53 -12.39 22.68
N ARG A 201 -17.29 -12.14 23.14
CA ARG A 201 -16.14 -11.76 22.30
C ARG A 201 -15.62 -12.97 21.51
N HIS A 202 -16.36 -13.42 20.50
CA HIS A 202 -15.75 -14.24 19.46
C HIS A 202 -14.95 -13.33 18.51
N HIS A 203 -13.76 -13.78 18.13
CA HIS A 203 -12.97 -13.10 17.11
C HIS A 203 -13.74 -13.07 15.80
N PRO A 204 -13.70 -11.95 15.03
CA PRO A 204 -14.38 -11.87 13.75
C PRO A 204 -13.85 -12.95 12.81
N LYS A 205 -14.76 -13.79 12.33
CA LYS A 205 -14.47 -14.71 11.25
C LYS A 205 -14.71 -13.99 9.93
N TYR A 206 -13.65 -13.77 9.17
CA TYR A 206 -13.69 -13.20 7.83
C TYR A 206 -14.01 -14.31 6.82
N GLU A 207 -15.13 -15.00 7.00
CA GLU A 207 -15.60 -16.09 6.15
C GLU A 207 -16.07 -15.56 4.79
N GLY A 208 -15.92 -16.39 3.75
CA GLY A 208 -16.48 -16.14 2.44
C GLY A 208 -17.72 -16.97 2.17
N VAL A 209 -18.43 -16.67 1.08
CA VAL A 209 -19.65 -17.37 0.67
C VAL A 209 -19.41 -18.87 0.53
N HIS A 210 -18.26 -19.29 0.00
CA HIS A 210 -17.91 -20.71 -0.15
C HIS A 210 -17.88 -21.41 1.21
N SER A 211 -17.16 -20.85 2.18
CA SER A 211 -17.09 -21.42 3.54
C SER A 211 -18.44 -21.45 4.26
N VAL A 212 -19.34 -20.50 3.98
CA VAL A 212 -20.67 -20.45 4.57
C VAL A 212 -21.59 -21.56 4.02
N ILE A 213 -21.52 -21.82 2.71
CA ILE A 213 -22.39 -22.79 2.04
C ILE A 213 -21.83 -24.22 2.10
N CYS A 214 -20.53 -24.39 1.86
CA CYS A 214 -19.87 -25.69 1.72
C CYS A 214 -19.14 -26.15 3.00
N GLY A 215 -19.04 -25.28 4.01
CA GLY A 215 -18.31 -25.53 5.25
C GLY A 215 -16.78 -25.37 5.14
N GLU A 216 -16.12 -25.21 6.28
CA GLU A 216 -14.65 -25.25 6.36
C GLU A 216 -14.19 -26.73 6.34
N ASN A 217 -13.34 -27.10 5.38
CA ASN A 217 -12.69 -28.42 5.26
C ASN A 217 -13.61 -29.65 5.06
N GLY A 218 -14.77 -29.49 4.42
CA GLY A 218 -15.61 -30.62 3.98
C GLY A 218 -16.27 -31.43 5.12
N THR A 219 -16.25 -30.92 6.35
CA THR A 219 -16.85 -31.58 7.53
C THR A 219 -18.24 -31.08 7.92
N SER A 220 -18.93 -30.32 7.07
CA SER A 220 -20.32 -29.94 7.34
C SER A 220 -21.31 -30.97 6.80
N THR A 221 -22.20 -31.45 7.68
CA THR A 221 -23.54 -31.87 7.32
C THR A 221 -24.19 -30.72 6.54
N LEU A 222 -24.29 -30.82 5.22
CA LEU A 222 -25.02 -29.85 4.40
C LEU A 222 -26.45 -29.74 4.96
N SER A 223 -26.76 -28.60 5.59
CA SER A 223 -28.13 -28.23 5.89
C SER A 223 -28.87 -28.23 4.55
N GLN A 224 -29.79 -29.18 4.35
CA GLN A 224 -30.53 -29.28 3.10
C GLN A 224 -31.37 -28.02 2.93
N SER A 225 -31.24 -27.34 1.78
CA SER A 225 -32.04 -26.16 1.52
C SER A 225 -33.49 -26.53 1.23
N GLU A 226 -34.42 -25.70 1.69
CA GLU A 226 -35.85 -25.87 1.42
C GLU A 226 -36.21 -25.27 0.05
N PRO A 227 -36.77 -26.04 -0.90
CA PRO A 227 -37.28 -25.50 -2.15
C PRO A 227 -38.63 -24.81 -1.92
N ARG A 228 -38.65 -23.47 -1.98
CA ARG A 228 -39.85 -22.64 -1.89
C ARG A 228 -40.35 -22.27 -3.27
N ARG A 229 -41.63 -22.56 -3.50
CA ARG A 229 -42.34 -22.24 -4.74
C ARG A 229 -42.94 -20.84 -4.64
N VAL A 230 -42.35 -19.86 -5.33
CA VAL A 230 -42.70 -18.44 -5.27
C VAL A 230 -43.34 -17.99 -6.58
N THR A 231 -44.30 -17.06 -6.51
CA THR A 231 -44.96 -16.45 -7.67
C THR A 231 -44.45 -15.03 -7.92
N TRP A 232 -44.68 -14.53 -9.14
CA TRP A 232 -44.35 -13.15 -9.48
C TRP A 232 -45.19 -12.16 -8.68
N VAL A 233 -44.53 -11.14 -8.14
CA VAL A 233 -45.23 -10.09 -7.40
C VAL A 233 -45.97 -9.19 -8.39
N GLY A 234 -47.31 -9.25 -8.36
CA GLY A 234 -48.17 -8.39 -9.16
C GLY A 234 -48.53 -8.92 -10.56
N ILE A 235 -48.30 -10.21 -10.85
CA ILE A 235 -48.87 -10.93 -12.00
C ILE A 235 -49.93 -11.89 -11.46
N ASN A 236 -51.17 -11.79 -11.94
CA ASN A 236 -52.31 -12.58 -11.46
C ASN A 236 -52.31 -14.00 -12.05
N SER A 237 -51.24 -14.77 -11.83
CA SER A 237 -51.14 -16.17 -12.25
C SER A 237 -50.90 -17.07 -11.05
N THR A 238 -51.81 -18.02 -10.82
CA THR A 238 -51.81 -18.94 -9.67
C THR A 238 -51.13 -20.28 -9.98
N GLU A 239 -50.78 -20.55 -11.24
CA GLU A 239 -50.50 -21.92 -11.69
C GLU A 239 -49.01 -22.27 -11.85
N CYS A 240 -48.12 -21.29 -12.02
CA CYS A 240 -46.70 -21.56 -12.26
C CYS A 240 -45.81 -20.91 -11.20
N LYS A 241 -45.15 -21.75 -10.39
CA LYS A 241 -44.32 -21.31 -9.26
C LYS A 241 -42.83 -21.53 -9.58
N ILE A 242 -42.05 -20.46 -9.50
CA ILE A 242 -40.59 -20.51 -9.63
C ILE A 242 -40.02 -21.06 -8.32
N ILE A 243 -39.04 -21.96 -8.42
CA ILE A 243 -38.39 -22.55 -7.24
C ILE A 243 -37.25 -21.63 -6.79
N LYS A 244 -37.30 -21.20 -5.54
CA LYS A 244 -36.20 -20.56 -4.82
C LYS A 244 -35.73 -21.48 -3.70
N TYR A 245 -34.43 -21.60 -3.49
CA TYR A 245 -33.86 -22.38 -2.40
C TYR A 245 -33.56 -21.47 -1.21
N THR A 246 -33.99 -21.86 -0.01
CA THR A 246 -33.79 -21.08 1.22
C THR A 246 -33.15 -21.92 2.32
N SER A 247 -32.15 -21.37 2.99
CA SER A 247 -31.56 -21.88 4.23
C SER A 247 -30.91 -20.70 4.97
N GLU A 248 -30.55 -20.90 6.25
CA GLU A 248 -29.84 -19.87 7.01
C GLU A 248 -28.48 -19.51 6.37
N GLU A 249 -27.79 -20.51 5.82
CA GLU A 249 -26.51 -20.34 5.12
C GLU A 249 -26.68 -19.53 3.83
N ARG A 250 -27.74 -19.78 3.06
CA ARG A 250 -28.07 -19.01 1.85
C ARG A 250 -28.45 -17.57 2.18
N GLU A 251 -29.20 -17.34 3.25
CA GLU A 251 -29.52 -15.98 3.71
C GLU A 251 -28.26 -15.21 4.13
N ARG A 252 -27.34 -15.87 4.85
CA ARG A 252 -26.02 -15.31 5.19
C ARG A 252 -25.17 -15.05 3.95
N ALA A 253 -25.17 -15.94 2.96
CA ALA A 253 -24.47 -15.73 1.69
C ALA A 253 -25.03 -14.51 0.92
N LEU A 254 -26.35 -14.35 0.88
CA LEU A 254 -27.01 -13.18 0.28
C LEU A 254 -26.67 -11.89 1.03
N GLN A 255 -26.58 -11.93 2.36
CA GLN A 255 -26.10 -10.82 3.19
C GLN A 255 -24.68 -10.41 2.80
N LEU A 256 -23.76 -11.38 2.68
CA LEU A 256 -22.37 -11.14 2.25
C LEU A 256 -22.27 -10.57 0.83
N CYS A 257 -23.17 -10.96 -0.08
CA CYS A 257 -23.26 -10.40 -1.43
C CYS A 257 -23.93 -9.01 -1.47
N GLY A 258 -24.39 -8.48 -0.34
CA GLY A 258 -25.11 -7.21 -0.26
C GLY A 258 -26.58 -7.26 -0.69
N TRP A 259 -27.11 -8.44 -1.05
CA TRP A 259 -28.50 -8.66 -1.45
C TRP A 259 -29.45 -8.89 -0.26
N GLY A 260 -28.91 -9.08 0.95
CA GLY A 260 -29.68 -9.44 2.15
C GLY A 260 -29.51 -8.49 3.33
N ALA A 261 -29.25 -7.19 3.12
CA ALA A 261 -29.03 -6.27 4.25
C ALA A 261 -30.23 -6.29 5.22
N ASP A 262 -30.02 -6.64 6.48
CA ASP A 262 -30.90 -6.48 7.65
C ASP A 262 -32.33 -7.08 7.66
N PHE A 263 -32.68 -7.60 8.84
CA PHE A 263 -33.95 -8.16 9.32
C PHE A 263 -35.20 -7.25 9.16
N ASP A 264 -35.09 -6.13 8.45
CA ASP A 264 -36.17 -5.19 8.17
C ASP A 264 -36.67 -5.34 6.75
N SER A 265 -37.99 -5.40 6.57
CA SER A 265 -38.70 -5.60 5.31
C SER A 265 -38.40 -4.58 4.19
N ASN A 266 -37.66 -3.49 4.49
CA ASN A 266 -37.46 -2.35 3.60
C ASN A 266 -36.01 -2.18 3.09
N SER A 267 -35.12 -3.11 3.43
CA SER A 267 -33.69 -3.01 3.12
C SER A 267 -33.34 -3.28 1.66
N PHE A 268 -34.01 -4.25 1.03
CA PHE A 268 -33.87 -4.55 -0.40
C PHE A 268 -34.25 -3.34 -1.26
N SER A 269 -35.30 -2.60 -0.88
CA SER A 269 -35.66 -1.34 -1.54
C SER A 269 -34.57 -0.28 -1.40
N LYS A 270 -33.97 -0.11 -0.21
CA LYS A 270 -32.84 0.81 0.00
C LYS A 270 -31.59 0.43 -0.79
N PHE A 271 -31.39 -0.86 -1.08
CA PHE A 271 -30.29 -1.32 -1.92
C PHE A 271 -30.52 -0.93 -3.39
N LEU A 272 -31.72 -1.16 -3.91
CA LEU A 272 -32.09 -0.73 -5.27
C LEU A 272 -32.05 0.79 -5.43
N GLU A 273 -32.53 1.54 -4.44
CA GLU A 273 -32.46 3.01 -4.44
C GLU A 273 -31.01 3.52 -4.50
N ARG A 274 -30.07 2.86 -3.82
CA ARG A 274 -28.64 3.20 -3.90
C ARG A 274 -28.10 3.00 -5.32
N LEU A 275 -28.41 1.86 -5.94
CA LEU A 275 -28.02 1.60 -7.33
C LEU A 275 -28.62 2.62 -8.31
N GLU A 276 -29.86 3.07 -8.07
CA GLU A 276 -30.48 4.14 -8.86
C GLU A 276 -29.77 5.49 -8.67
N ILE A 277 -29.35 5.83 -7.46
CA ILE A 277 -28.59 7.06 -7.16
C ILE A 277 -27.22 7.02 -7.87
N ASP A 278 -26.58 5.84 -7.88
CA ASP A 278 -25.31 5.60 -8.56
C ASP A 278 -25.46 5.54 -10.10
N GLY A 279 -26.68 5.66 -10.64
CA GLY A 279 -26.99 5.63 -12.07
C GLY A 279 -26.98 4.22 -12.69
N GLN A 280 -26.86 3.17 -11.89
CA GLN A 280 -26.81 1.77 -12.31
C GLN A 280 -28.22 1.17 -12.50
N TYR A 281 -29.06 1.82 -13.32
CA TYR A 281 -30.45 1.42 -13.53
C TYR A 281 -30.60 0.02 -14.13
N SER A 282 -29.76 -0.37 -15.08
CA SER A 282 -29.77 -1.72 -15.69
C SER A 282 -29.58 -2.81 -14.64
N ARG A 283 -28.58 -2.63 -13.77
CA ARG A 283 -28.27 -3.55 -12.67
C ARG A 283 -29.42 -3.60 -11.67
N ALA A 284 -29.92 -2.45 -11.21
CA ALA A 284 -31.04 -2.37 -10.27
C ALA A 284 -32.30 -3.06 -10.79
N ALA A 285 -32.68 -2.81 -12.05
CA ALA A 285 -33.84 -3.43 -12.68
C ALA A 285 -33.68 -4.95 -12.80
N THR A 286 -32.49 -5.41 -13.19
CA THR A 286 -32.19 -6.85 -13.32
C THR A 286 -32.30 -7.56 -11.98
N ILE A 287 -31.74 -6.97 -10.91
CA ILE A 287 -31.84 -7.52 -9.56
C ILE A 287 -33.29 -7.53 -9.07
N ALA A 288 -34.10 -6.52 -9.41
CA ALA A 288 -35.54 -6.52 -9.11
C ALA A 288 -36.27 -7.66 -9.84
N VAL A 289 -35.95 -7.93 -11.11
CA VAL A 289 -36.49 -9.09 -11.86
C VAL A 289 -36.06 -10.41 -11.23
N PHE A 290 -34.79 -10.56 -10.84
CA PHE A 290 -34.30 -11.72 -10.09
C PHE A 290 -34.97 -11.91 -8.73
N ASN A 291 -35.57 -10.86 -8.16
CA ASN A 291 -36.37 -10.95 -6.95
C ASN A 291 -37.88 -11.08 -7.22
N LEU A 292 -38.28 -11.29 -8.47
CA LEU A 292 -39.65 -11.46 -8.95
C LEU A 292 -40.52 -10.18 -8.81
N GLU A 293 -39.90 -9.00 -8.71
CA GLU A 293 -40.56 -7.70 -8.63
C GLU A 293 -40.62 -7.00 -10.01
N LEU A 294 -41.29 -7.61 -10.99
CA LEU A 294 -41.32 -7.13 -12.39
C LEU A 294 -41.82 -5.69 -12.51
N ARG A 295 -42.89 -5.32 -11.78
CA ARG A 295 -43.43 -3.96 -11.79
C ARG A 295 -42.44 -2.91 -11.29
N LYS A 296 -41.57 -3.27 -10.33
CA LYS A 296 -40.55 -2.38 -9.81
C LYS A 296 -39.41 -2.23 -10.82
N ALA A 297 -39.00 -3.31 -11.46
CA ALA A 297 -38.01 -3.27 -12.54
C ALA A 297 -38.43 -2.34 -13.69
N ILE A 298 -39.69 -2.41 -14.13
CA ILE A 298 -40.24 -1.50 -15.17
C ILE A 298 -40.15 -0.04 -14.70
N LYS A 299 -40.55 0.26 -13.46
CA LYS A 299 -40.45 1.62 -12.89
C LYS A 299 -39.00 2.12 -12.84
N ILE A 300 -38.06 1.27 -12.43
CA ILE A 300 -36.62 1.60 -12.37
C ILE A 300 -36.09 1.94 -13.77
N LEU A 301 -36.42 1.13 -14.77
CA LEU A 301 -36.01 1.36 -16.16
C LEU A 301 -36.61 2.63 -16.74
N SER A 302 -37.91 2.87 -16.55
CA SER A 302 -38.57 4.10 -17.00
C SER A 302 -37.97 5.34 -16.32
N LYS A 303 -37.60 5.25 -15.04
CA LYS A 303 -36.90 6.33 -14.32
C LYS A 303 -35.49 6.54 -14.89
N GLY A 304 -34.77 5.45 -15.18
CA GLY A 304 -33.44 5.50 -15.81
C GLY A 304 -33.46 6.14 -17.20
N ALA A 305 -34.49 5.84 -18.01
CA ALA A 305 -34.66 6.40 -19.35
C ALA A 305 -34.87 7.93 -19.34
N LEU A 306 -35.45 8.47 -18.26
CA LEU A 306 -35.66 9.90 -18.07
C LEU A 306 -34.47 10.57 -17.34
N SER A 307 -33.55 9.80 -16.78
CA SER A 307 -32.49 10.33 -15.94
C SER A 307 -31.27 10.77 -16.75
N ARG A 308 -30.77 11.97 -16.47
CA ARG A 308 -29.50 12.46 -17.00
C ARG A 308 -28.27 11.74 -16.41
N SER A 309 -28.45 10.97 -15.33
CA SER A 309 -27.36 10.21 -14.71
C SER A 309 -27.09 8.86 -15.39
N TYR A 310 -28.02 8.38 -16.22
CA TYR A 310 -27.81 7.15 -16.98
C TYR A 310 -26.77 7.39 -18.08
N ARG A 311 -25.69 6.59 -18.06
CA ARG A 311 -24.61 6.65 -19.05
C ARG A 311 -24.60 5.49 -20.04
N GLY A 312 -25.60 4.61 -19.99
CA GLY A 312 -25.64 3.45 -20.88
C GLY A 312 -26.15 3.80 -22.28
N LEU A 313 -25.79 2.95 -23.24
CA LEU A 313 -26.17 3.09 -24.65
C LEU A 313 -27.53 2.46 -24.98
N ALA A 314 -28.14 1.73 -24.04
CA ALA A 314 -29.36 1.00 -24.27
C ALA A 314 -30.60 1.89 -24.07
N ASP A 315 -31.60 1.72 -24.94
CA ASP A 315 -32.91 2.33 -24.74
C ASP A 315 -33.67 1.59 -23.63
N LEU A 316 -33.56 2.11 -22.41
CA LEU A 316 -34.21 1.53 -21.23
C LEU A 316 -35.75 1.56 -21.34
N ASN A 317 -36.34 2.48 -22.10
CA ASN A 317 -37.79 2.48 -22.32
C ASN A 317 -38.22 1.33 -23.23
N ALA A 318 -37.46 1.05 -24.29
CA ALA A 318 -37.70 -0.13 -25.12
C ALA A 318 -37.65 -1.43 -24.30
N VAL A 319 -36.66 -1.54 -23.41
CA VAL A 319 -36.56 -2.70 -22.49
C VAL A 319 -37.72 -2.75 -21.50
N ALA A 320 -38.11 -1.63 -20.92
CA ALA A 320 -39.26 -1.55 -20.02
C ALA A 320 -40.58 -1.98 -20.71
N MET A 321 -40.77 -1.59 -21.97
CA MET A 321 -41.90 -2.04 -22.79
C MET A 321 -41.86 -3.55 -23.05
N GLY A 322 -40.68 -4.10 -23.38
CA GLY A 322 -40.49 -5.54 -23.55
C GLY A 322 -40.85 -6.33 -22.29
N LEU A 323 -40.46 -5.83 -21.11
CA LEU A 323 -40.83 -6.41 -19.82
C LEU A 323 -42.33 -6.30 -19.50
N ALA A 324 -42.97 -5.19 -19.86
CA ALA A 324 -44.41 -5.02 -19.62
C ALA A 324 -45.26 -6.03 -20.41
N GLY A 325 -44.76 -6.49 -21.56
CA GLY A 325 -45.39 -7.54 -22.36
C GLY A 325 -45.13 -8.98 -21.86
N TYR A 326 -44.35 -9.17 -20.80
CA TYR A 326 -44.05 -10.50 -20.29
C TYR A 326 -45.28 -11.16 -19.68
N THR A 327 -45.61 -12.35 -20.19
CA THR A 327 -46.64 -13.24 -19.65
C THR A 327 -46.03 -14.60 -19.34
N GLN A 328 -46.44 -15.22 -18.23
CA GLN A 328 -45.91 -16.51 -17.80
C GLN A 328 -46.13 -17.67 -18.79
N GLU A 329 -47.17 -17.61 -19.64
CA GLU A 329 -47.43 -18.63 -20.67
C GLU A 329 -46.37 -18.65 -21.78
N LYS A 330 -45.34 -17.79 -21.69
CA LYS A 330 -44.20 -17.69 -22.61
C LYS A 330 -44.66 -17.80 -24.07
N THR A 331 -45.56 -16.90 -24.48
CA THR A 331 -46.07 -16.86 -25.86
C THR A 331 -44.89 -16.94 -26.82
N ALA A 332 -45.01 -17.79 -27.85
CA ALA A 332 -43.90 -18.04 -28.79
C ALA A 332 -43.39 -16.72 -29.39
N LEU A 333 -44.30 -15.79 -29.69
CA LEU A 333 -44.01 -14.45 -30.19
C LEU A 333 -43.19 -13.61 -29.20
N TRP A 334 -43.57 -13.56 -27.92
CA TRP A 334 -42.80 -12.78 -26.94
C TRP A 334 -41.40 -13.36 -26.73
N ARG A 335 -41.26 -14.70 -26.73
CA ARG A 335 -39.95 -15.37 -26.63
C ARG A 335 -39.06 -15.06 -27.85
N GLU A 336 -39.61 -15.12 -29.05
CA GLU A 336 -38.87 -14.81 -30.28
C GLU A 336 -38.40 -13.35 -30.30
N VAL A 337 -39.30 -12.41 -30.00
CA VAL A 337 -38.98 -10.98 -29.91
C VAL A 337 -37.97 -10.71 -28.80
N SER A 338 -38.10 -11.35 -27.64
CA SER A 338 -37.16 -11.19 -26.52
C SER A 338 -35.79 -11.77 -26.81
N SER A 339 -35.71 -12.88 -27.54
CA SER A 339 -34.44 -13.47 -27.98
C SER A 339 -33.72 -12.55 -28.98
N SER A 340 -34.47 -11.98 -29.94
CA SER A 340 -33.94 -10.98 -30.86
C SER A 340 -33.45 -9.74 -30.11
N LEU A 341 -34.23 -9.19 -29.16
CA LEU A 341 -33.81 -8.08 -28.31
C LEU A 341 -32.55 -8.42 -27.51
N LYS A 342 -32.49 -9.60 -26.87
CA LYS A 342 -31.33 -10.08 -26.11
C LYS A 342 -30.03 -10.01 -26.91
N SER A 343 -30.06 -10.41 -28.19
CA SER A 343 -28.87 -10.40 -29.06
C SER A 343 -28.33 -8.99 -29.39
N HIS A 344 -29.18 -7.96 -29.32
CA HIS A 344 -28.80 -6.57 -29.58
C HIS A 344 -28.42 -5.79 -28.32
N LEU A 345 -28.58 -6.39 -27.13
CA LEU A 345 -28.27 -5.72 -25.87
C LEU A 345 -26.77 -5.82 -25.55
N VAL A 346 -26.11 -4.66 -25.55
CA VAL A 346 -24.69 -4.52 -25.15
C VAL A 346 -24.52 -4.67 -23.63
N ASP A 347 -25.51 -4.23 -22.85
CA ASP A 347 -25.46 -4.25 -21.38
C ASP A 347 -25.65 -5.69 -20.85
N PRO A 348 -24.67 -6.25 -20.11
CA PRO A 348 -24.70 -7.62 -19.61
C PRO A 348 -25.83 -7.87 -18.61
N TYR A 349 -26.22 -6.87 -17.82
CA TYR A 349 -27.32 -7.02 -16.86
C TYR A 349 -28.66 -7.13 -17.59
N LEU A 350 -28.87 -6.32 -18.64
CA LEU A 350 -30.09 -6.40 -19.44
C LEU A 350 -30.18 -7.74 -20.20
N ARG A 351 -29.05 -8.25 -20.73
CA ARG A 351 -29.00 -9.61 -21.30
C ARG A 351 -29.40 -10.67 -20.27
N ALA A 352 -28.83 -10.60 -19.07
CA ALA A 352 -29.12 -11.54 -17.99
C ALA A 352 -30.58 -11.50 -17.53
N MET A 353 -31.19 -10.32 -17.55
CA MET A 353 -32.61 -10.13 -17.25
C MET A 353 -33.50 -10.93 -18.22
N PHE A 354 -33.26 -10.82 -19.52
CA PHE A 354 -34.00 -11.60 -20.52
C PHE A 354 -33.63 -13.08 -20.48
N ALA A 355 -32.36 -13.42 -20.28
CA ALA A 355 -31.92 -14.80 -20.12
C ALA A 355 -32.72 -15.52 -19.01
N PHE A 356 -32.93 -14.85 -17.86
CA PHE A 356 -33.75 -15.39 -16.77
C PHE A 356 -35.23 -15.56 -17.15
N LEU A 357 -35.83 -14.56 -17.81
CA LEU A 357 -37.24 -14.64 -18.22
C LEU A 357 -37.48 -15.71 -19.31
N THR A 358 -36.48 -15.98 -20.14
CA THR A 358 -36.53 -16.99 -21.19
C THR A 358 -36.02 -18.37 -20.76
N ALA A 359 -35.40 -18.49 -19.59
CA ALA A 359 -34.76 -19.74 -19.13
C ALA A 359 -35.72 -20.93 -19.11
N GLU A 360 -35.25 -22.07 -19.64
CA GLU A 360 -35.98 -23.35 -19.65
C GLU A 360 -35.30 -24.32 -18.67
N GLU A 361 -36.10 -25.12 -17.96
CA GLU A 361 -35.63 -26.20 -17.06
C GLU A 361 -34.56 -25.81 -16.02
N ASP A 362 -34.64 -24.61 -15.44
CA ASP A 362 -33.66 -24.09 -14.48
C ASP A 362 -32.21 -24.06 -15.02
N ASN A 363 -32.05 -23.88 -16.34
CA ASN A 363 -30.75 -23.62 -16.96
C ASN A 363 -30.41 -22.13 -16.89
N TYR A 364 -29.50 -21.78 -16.00
CA TYR A 364 -29.06 -20.41 -15.76
C TYR A 364 -27.60 -20.14 -16.19
N GLU A 365 -27.01 -21.03 -16.99
CA GLU A 365 -25.59 -20.94 -17.37
C GLU A 365 -25.24 -19.61 -18.05
N GLU A 366 -26.14 -19.06 -18.88
CA GLU A 366 -25.95 -17.75 -19.54
C GLU A 366 -25.73 -16.60 -18.54
N ILE A 367 -26.32 -16.69 -17.34
CA ILE A 367 -26.21 -15.66 -16.30
C ILE A 367 -24.97 -15.92 -15.44
N LEU A 368 -24.71 -17.18 -15.11
CA LEU A 368 -23.64 -17.60 -14.20
C LEU A 368 -22.25 -17.51 -14.85
N SER A 369 -22.16 -17.75 -16.16
CA SER A 369 -20.90 -17.72 -16.92
C SER A 369 -20.54 -16.34 -17.49
N GLU A 370 -21.47 -15.37 -17.53
CA GLU A 370 -21.23 -14.02 -18.07
C GLU A 370 -20.22 -13.25 -17.20
N PRO A 371 -18.99 -13.02 -17.67
CA PRO A 371 -17.91 -12.46 -16.84
C PRO A 371 -18.11 -10.98 -16.50
N GLN A 372 -18.90 -10.26 -17.31
CA GLN A 372 -19.16 -8.82 -17.14
C GLN A 372 -20.18 -8.53 -16.03
N ILE A 373 -20.92 -9.54 -15.56
CA ILE A 373 -21.80 -9.41 -14.39
C ILE A 373 -20.94 -9.52 -13.14
N ALA A 374 -21.13 -8.59 -12.21
CA ALA A 374 -20.38 -8.57 -10.96
C ALA A 374 -20.49 -9.91 -10.23
N VAL A 375 -19.35 -10.41 -9.74
CA VAL A 375 -19.22 -11.72 -9.07
C VAL A 375 -20.23 -11.86 -7.92
N GLN A 376 -20.40 -10.79 -7.14
CA GLN A 376 -21.40 -10.68 -6.07
C GLN A 376 -22.84 -10.98 -6.52
N ASP A 377 -23.25 -10.50 -7.69
CA ASP A 377 -24.61 -10.68 -8.20
C ASP A 377 -24.81 -12.09 -8.77
N ARG A 378 -23.77 -12.65 -9.43
CA ARG A 378 -23.79 -14.04 -9.91
C ARG A 378 -23.91 -15.03 -8.76
N MET A 379 -23.16 -14.81 -7.68
CA MET A 379 -23.27 -15.64 -6.47
C MET A 379 -24.61 -15.50 -5.77
N ALA A 380 -25.11 -14.27 -5.60
CA ALA A 380 -26.41 -14.05 -5.00
C ALA A 380 -27.52 -14.73 -5.81
N PHE A 381 -27.47 -14.61 -7.15
CA PHE A 381 -28.38 -15.31 -8.05
C PHE A 381 -28.27 -16.84 -7.90
N ALA A 382 -27.06 -17.39 -7.88
CA ALA A 382 -26.84 -18.82 -7.66
C ALA A 382 -27.43 -19.31 -6.33
N CYS A 383 -27.26 -18.53 -5.26
CA CYS A 383 -27.82 -18.82 -3.93
C CYS A 383 -29.36 -18.82 -3.92
N LEU A 384 -30.03 -18.12 -4.84
CA LEU A 384 -31.49 -18.13 -4.93
C LEU A 384 -32.02 -19.31 -5.74
N TYR A 385 -31.35 -19.68 -6.83
CA TYR A 385 -31.96 -20.52 -7.88
C TYR A 385 -31.30 -21.89 -8.10
N LEU A 386 -30.06 -22.09 -7.69
CA LEU A 386 -29.40 -23.40 -7.83
C LEU A 386 -29.70 -24.30 -6.63
N ASN A 387 -29.97 -25.58 -6.91
CA ASN A 387 -30.00 -26.62 -5.88
C ASN A 387 -28.61 -26.78 -5.23
N ASP A 388 -28.54 -27.45 -4.08
CA ASP A 388 -27.30 -27.51 -3.27
C ASP A 388 -26.10 -28.09 -4.03
N ARG A 389 -26.31 -29.12 -4.86
CA ARG A 389 -25.24 -29.72 -5.66
C ARG A 389 -24.72 -28.76 -6.73
N LYS A 390 -25.61 -28.22 -7.56
CA LYS A 390 -25.24 -27.25 -8.60
C LYS A 390 -24.61 -25.99 -8.01
N LEU A 391 -25.07 -25.56 -6.84
CA LEU A 391 -24.50 -24.41 -6.13
C LEU A 391 -23.07 -24.70 -5.66
N ALA A 392 -22.81 -25.87 -5.05
CA ALA A 392 -21.47 -26.25 -4.62
C ALA A 392 -20.52 -26.33 -5.83
N ASP A 393 -20.92 -27.02 -6.90
CA ASP A 393 -20.12 -27.15 -8.13
C ASP A 393 -19.80 -25.77 -8.75
N PHE A 394 -20.78 -24.86 -8.79
CA PHE A 394 -20.58 -23.50 -9.27
C PHE A 394 -19.61 -22.70 -8.39
N LEU A 395 -19.76 -22.75 -7.06
CA LEU A 395 -18.91 -22.01 -6.13
C LEU A 395 -17.46 -22.53 -6.16
N ASP A 396 -17.26 -23.84 -6.29
CA ASP A 396 -15.92 -24.44 -6.44
C ASP A 396 -15.25 -24.02 -7.75
N GLY A 397 -15.99 -24.09 -8.87
CA GLY A 397 -15.49 -23.63 -10.17
C GLY A 397 -15.12 -22.14 -10.15
N LEU A 398 -16.00 -21.30 -9.60
CA LEU A 398 -15.77 -19.86 -9.48
C LEU A 398 -14.61 -19.53 -8.54
N LYS A 399 -14.47 -20.25 -7.41
CA LYS A 399 -13.33 -20.11 -6.49
C LYS A 399 -12.01 -20.39 -7.20
N THR A 400 -11.95 -21.47 -7.97
CA THR A 400 -10.76 -21.88 -8.72
C THR A 400 -10.39 -20.84 -9.77
N GLN A 401 -11.37 -20.43 -10.59
CA GLN A 401 -11.19 -19.40 -11.62
C GLN A 401 -10.66 -18.07 -11.02
N MET A 402 -11.25 -17.60 -9.93
CA MET A 402 -10.84 -16.34 -9.30
C MET A 402 -9.44 -16.45 -8.69
N THR A 403 -9.13 -17.60 -8.08
CA THR A 403 -7.81 -17.87 -7.51
C THR A 403 -6.73 -17.93 -8.58
N GLU A 404 -6.98 -18.57 -9.72
CA GLU A 404 -6.01 -18.69 -10.82
C GLU A 404 -5.75 -17.36 -11.55
N THR A 405 -6.80 -16.55 -11.72
CA THR A 405 -6.70 -15.22 -12.33
C THR A 405 -6.16 -14.16 -11.38
N GLY A 406 -6.14 -14.43 -10.07
CA GLY A 406 -5.74 -13.44 -9.06
C GLY A 406 -6.74 -12.28 -8.93
N ASN A 407 -8.01 -12.48 -9.28
CA ASN A 407 -9.03 -11.43 -9.17
C ASN A 407 -9.53 -11.31 -7.71
N LEU A 408 -9.22 -10.17 -7.07
CA LEU A 408 -9.54 -9.93 -5.66
C LEU A 408 -11.04 -9.83 -5.35
N ASP A 409 -11.92 -9.70 -6.34
CA ASP A 409 -13.37 -9.89 -6.12
C ASP A 409 -13.69 -11.30 -5.56
N GLY A 410 -12.81 -12.28 -5.84
CA GLY A 410 -12.87 -13.63 -5.28
C GLY A 410 -12.77 -13.69 -3.76
N ILE A 411 -12.34 -12.61 -3.08
CA ILE A 411 -12.28 -12.57 -1.62
C ILE A 411 -13.68 -12.74 -0.99
N LEU A 412 -14.73 -12.37 -1.72
CA LEU A 412 -16.12 -12.59 -1.29
C LEU A 412 -16.44 -14.10 -1.24
N LEU A 413 -15.83 -14.91 -2.10
CA LEU A 413 -15.96 -16.38 -2.08
C LEU A 413 -15.11 -17.01 -0.99
N THR A 414 -13.81 -16.68 -0.98
CA THR A 414 -12.82 -17.37 -0.13
C THR A 414 -12.84 -16.87 1.30
N GLY A 415 -13.27 -15.62 1.52
CA GLY A 415 -13.00 -14.90 2.75
C GLY A 415 -11.51 -14.66 2.96
N LEU A 416 -11.13 -14.15 4.13
CA LEU A 416 -9.74 -14.14 4.59
C LEU A 416 -9.42 -15.46 5.30
N THR A 417 -9.45 -16.53 4.52
CA THR A 417 -9.05 -17.90 4.92
C THR A 417 -7.73 -18.27 4.24
N ASN A 418 -7.27 -19.52 4.38
CA ASN A 418 -6.09 -19.99 3.67
C ASN A 418 -6.26 -19.88 2.13
N ASP A 419 -7.45 -20.19 1.61
CA ASP A 419 -7.78 -20.02 0.19
C ASP A 419 -7.73 -18.54 -0.21
N GLY A 420 -8.21 -17.65 0.67
CA GLY A 420 -8.11 -16.20 0.46
C GLY A 420 -6.68 -15.69 0.44
N LEU A 421 -5.79 -16.24 1.26
CA LEU A 421 -4.37 -15.92 1.19
C LEU A 421 -3.73 -16.43 -0.09
N SER A 422 -4.16 -17.57 -0.63
CA SER A 422 -3.70 -18.08 -1.93
C SER A 422 -4.17 -17.20 -3.08
N LEU A 423 -5.41 -16.71 -3.04
CA LEU A 423 -5.93 -15.72 -3.97
C LEU A 423 -5.11 -14.41 -3.93
N ILE A 424 -4.86 -13.87 -2.75
CA ILE A 424 -4.06 -12.63 -2.59
C ILE A 424 -2.62 -12.87 -3.06
N GLN A 425 -2.04 -14.04 -2.79
CA GLN A 425 -0.70 -14.38 -3.30
C GLN A 425 -0.67 -14.34 -4.83
N ARG A 426 -1.64 -14.97 -5.50
CA ARG A 426 -1.72 -14.95 -6.97
C ARG A 426 -1.89 -13.53 -7.52
N TYR A 427 -2.69 -12.70 -6.85
CA TYR A 427 -2.81 -11.28 -7.18
C TYR A 427 -1.46 -10.56 -7.10
N VAL A 428 -0.71 -10.75 -6.01
CA VAL A 428 0.63 -10.15 -5.84
C VAL A 428 1.61 -10.67 -6.89
N ASP A 429 1.58 -11.97 -7.21
CA ASP A 429 2.47 -12.57 -8.22
C ASP A 429 2.21 -12.01 -9.63
N THR A 430 0.95 -11.67 -9.92
CA THR A 430 0.55 -11.19 -11.25
C THR A 430 0.72 -9.67 -11.39
N THR A 431 0.50 -8.91 -10.31
CA THR A 431 0.45 -7.44 -10.35
C THR A 431 1.64 -6.76 -9.70
N GLY A 432 2.35 -7.41 -8.77
CA GLY A 432 3.34 -6.80 -7.90
C GLY A 432 2.77 -5.88 -6.82
N ASP A 433 1.44 -5.74 -6.68
CA ASP A 433 0.79 -4.81 -5.75
C ASP A 433 0.76 -5.36 -4.31
N VAL A 434 1.93 -5.35 -3.68
CA VAL A 434 2.11 -5.75 -2.29
C VAL A 434 1.50 -4.75 -1.29
N GLN A 435 1.27 -3.50 -1.72
CA GLN A 435 0.62 -2.47 -0.92
C GLN A 435 -0.83 -2.85 -0.62
N THR A 436 -1.63 -3.19 -1.65
CA THR A 436 -3.04 -3.56 -1.46
C THR A 436 -3.15 -4.81 -0.59
N ALA A 437 -2.33 -5.84 -0.84
CA ALA A 437 -2.29 -7.05 -0.01
C ALA A 437 -2.01 -6.73 1.47
N SER A 438 -0.99 -5.90 1.75
CA SER A 438 -0.63 -5.50 3.11
C SER A 438 -1.74 -4.71 3.81
N LEU A 439 -2.45 -3.86 3.07
CA LEU A 439 -3.57 -3.09 3.61
C LEU A 439 -4.79 -3.97 3.88
N ILE A 440 -5.10 -4.96 3.04
CA ILE A 440 -6.18 -5.93 3.32
C ILE A 440 -5.92 -6.62 4.67
N ILE A 441 -4.68 -7.09 4.92
CA ILE A 441 -4.31 -7.68 6.20
C ILE A 441 -4.44 -6.67 7.34
N LEU A 442 -3.93 -5.45 7.17
CA LEU A 442 -4.04 -4.38 8.19
C LEU A 442 -5.50 -4.08 8.57
N HIS A 443 -6.40 -4.07 7.60
CA HIS A 443 -7.80 -3.76 7.81
C HIS A 443 -8.57 -4.90 8.48
N THR A 444 -8.10 -6.12 8.41
CA THR A 444 -8.78 -7.28 9.01
C THR A 444 -8.24 -7.64 10.39
N LEU A 445 -7.31 -6.86 10.97
CA LEU A 445 -6.76 -7.12 12.30
C LEU A 445 -7.79 -6.84 13.42
N PRO A 446 -7.79 -7.63 14.52
CA PRO A 446 -6.96 -8.81 14.76
C PRO A 446 -7.51 -10.06 14.04
N ASN A 447 -6.67 -10.78 13.31
CA ASN A 447 -7.00 -12.05 12.67
C ASN A 447 -5.82 -13.03 12.79
N GLN A 448 -6.08 -14.34 12.73
CA GLN A 448 -5.01 -15.35 12.80
C GLN A 448 -4.15 -15.37 11.52
N MET A 449 -4.76 -15.04 10.38
CA MET A 449 -4.09 -15.02 9.07
C MET A 449 -2.93 -14.03 9.00
N SER A 450 -2.89 -13.01 9.87
CA SER A 450 -1.77 -12.07 9.96
C SER A 450 -0.47 -12.71 10.44
N LYS A 451 -0.52 -13.95 10.95
CA LYS A 451 0.66 -14.75 11.34
C LYS A 451 1.17 -15.65 10.22
N ASP A 452 0.42 -15.79 9.12
CA ASP A 452 0.87 -16.57 7.96
C ASP A 452 2.13 -15.94 7.36
N HIS A 453 3.08 -16.78 6.96
CA HIS A 453 4.34 -16.35 6.37
C HIS A 453 4.17 -15.44 5.14
N ARG A 454 3.16 -15.68 4.30
CA ARG A 454 2.84 -14.85 3.12
C ARG A 454 2.41 -13.45 3.54
N ALA A 455 1.48 -13.36 4.49
CA ALA A 455 1.00 -12.09 5.01
C ALA A 455 2.14 -11.26 5.65
N ILE A 456 3.02 -11.92 6.41
CA ILE A 456 4.21 -11.28 6.99
C ILE A 456 5.16 -10.79 5.89
N ALA A 457 5.40 -11.60 4.85
CA ALA A 457 6.28 -11.25 3.75
C ALA A 457 5.76 -10.05 2.95
N TRP A 458 4.45 -9.99 2.64
CA TRP A 458 3.85 -8.83 1.98
C TRP A 458 4.02 -7.57 2.81
N VAL A 459 3.71 -7.66 4.10
CA VAL A 459 3.82 -6.52 5.02
C VAL A 459 5.25 -6.06 5.17
N SER A 460 6.23 -6.98 5.26
CA SER A 460 7.65 -6.62 5.28
C SER A 460 8.06 -5.91 3.99
N SER A 461 7.72 -6.49 2.84
CA SER A 461 8.07 -5.93 1.53
C SER A 461 7.48 -4.53 1.33
N TYR A 462 6.23 -4.30 1.74
CA TYR A 462 5.63 -2.97 1.66
C TYR A 462 6.31 -1.96 2.61
N ARG A 463 6.71 -2.40 3.82
CA ARG A 463 7.48 -1.56 4.75
C ARG A 463 8.84 -1.18 4.14
N ASP A 464 9.55 -2.14 3.57
CA ASP A 464 10.85 -1.94 2.94
C ASP A 464 10.74 -1.00 1.72
N LEU A 465 9.68 -1.12 0.92
CA LEU A 465 9.39 -0.18 -0.17
C LEU A 465 9.14 1.24 0.33
N LEU A 466 8.33 1.42 1.39
CA LEU A 466 8.09 2.73 1.97
C LEU A 466 9.39 3.36 2.51
N ASP A 467 10.25 2.55 3.12
CA ASP A 467 11.56 2.99 3.63
C ASP A 467 12.50 3.35 2.47
N THR A 468 12.53 2.54 1.41
CA THR A 468 13.31 2.78 0.18
C THR A 468 12.88 4.07 -0.52
N TRP A 469 11.57 4.36 -0.56
CA TRP A 469 11.04 5.62 -1.10
C TRP A 469 11.12 6.80 -0.12
N MET A 470 11.75 6.61 1.04
CA MET A 470 11.86 7.61 2.10
C MET A 470 10.49 8.15 2.59
N LEU A 471 9.44 7.35 2.47
CA LEU A 471 8.08 7.65 2.94
C LEU A 471 7.91 7.30 4.43
N TRP A 472 8.83 7.82 5.26
CA TRP A 472 8.94 7.52 6.69
C TRP A 472 7.66 7.82 7.47
N LYS A 473 6.90 8.85 7.06
CA LYS A 473 5.63 9.21 7.71
C LYS A 473 4.56 8.16 7.46
N GLN A 474 4.38 7.75 6.21
CA GLN A 474 3.43 6.73 5.79
C GLN A 474 3.78 5.39 6.42
N ARG A 475 5.07 5.06 6.42
CA ARG A 475 5.65 3.91 7.11
C ARG A 475 5.29 3.89 8.60
N ALA A 476 5.53 4.98 9.32
CA ALA A 476 5.20 5.09 10.74
C ALA A 476 3.68 4.99 11.00
N MET A 477 2.86 5.62 10.14
CA MET A 477 1.40 5.51 10.22
C MET A 477 0.92 4.06 10.01
N PHE A 478 1.53 3.31 9.09
CA PHE A 478 1.25 1.89 8.90
C PHE A 478 1.52 1.11 10.18
N ASP A 479 2.71 1.24 10.78
CA ASP A 479 3.07 0.53 12.02
C ASP A 479 2.17 0.88 13.19
N VAL A 480 1.88 2.16 13.38
CA VAL A 480 0.98 2.61 14.45
C VAL A 480 -0.38 1.94 14.30
N ASN A 481 -0.93 1.87 13.09
CA ASN A 481 -2.19 1.19 12.84
C ASN A 481 -2.09 -0.32 13.02
N TRP A 482 -1.00 -0.93 12.56
CA TRP A 482 -0.73 -2.36 12.71
C TRP A 482 -0.76 -2.77 14.18
N PHE A 483 0.08 -2.16 15.01
CA PHE A 483 0.16 -2.50 16.43
C PHE A 483 -1.03 -2.00 17.27
N ASN A 484 -1.78 -0.99 16.80
CA ASN A 484 -3.02 -0.59 17.49
C ASN A 484 -4.16 -1.57 17.25
N LYS A 485 -4.26 -2.16 16.05
CA LYS A 485 -5.32 -3.11 15.69
C LYS A 485 -4.93 -4.56 16.01
N ASN A 486 -3.66 -4.91 15.92
CA ASN A 486 -3.17 -6.25 16.19
C ASN A 486 -2.97 -6.49 17.69
N THR A 487 -4.05 -6.90 18.37
CA THR A 487 -4.01 -7.27 19.79
C THR A 487 -3.29 -8.59 20.07
N LEU A 488 -2.96 -9.38 19.04
CA LEU A 488 -2.28 -10.67 19.15
C LEU A 488 -0.75 -10.53 19.18
N THR A 489 -0.24 -9.36 18.84
CA THR A 489 1.20 -9.06 18.83
C THR A 489 1.54 -8.05 19.92
N ASN A 490 2.63 -8.29 20.63
CA ASN A 490 3.12 -7.33 21.60
C ASN A 490 3.54 -6.04 20.90
N LYS A 491 3.13 -4.91 21.46
CA LYS A 491 3.62 -3.61 20.99
C LYS A 491 5.13 -3.55 21.17
N PRO A 492 5.86 -2.95 20.22
CA PRO A 492 7.29 -2.75 20.38
C PRO A 492 7.53 -1.95 21.67
N THR A 493 8.53 -2.37 22.44
CA THR A 493 8.91 -1.66 23.65
C THR A 493 9.42 -0.27 23.28
N GLN A 494 9.19 0.70 24.16
CA GLN A 494 9.76 2.02 23.98
C GLN A 494 11.29 1.90 23.94
N GLN A 495 11.91 2.35 22.85
CA GLN A 495 13.37 2.29 22.67
C GLN A 495 14.06 3.62 23.02
N VAL A 496 13.29 4.72 23.06
CA VAL A 496 13.81 6.07 23.32
C VAL A 496 13.30 6.56 24.67
N PHE A 497 14.23 6.89 25.56
CA PHE A 497 13.95 7.37 26.91
C PHE A 497 14.56 8.75 27.14
N VAL A 498 13.85 9.62 27.86
CA VAL A 498 14.41 10.89 28.31
C VAL A 498 15.17 10.65 29.61
N SER A 499 16.44 11.03 29.65
CA SER A 499 17.29 10.93 30.84
C SER A 499 17.61 12.29 31.43
N CYS A 500 17.87 12.33 32.74
CA CYS A 500 18.31 13.55 33.41
C CYS A 500 19.77 13.85 33.06
N ASN A 501 20.08 15.07 32.63
CA ASN A 501 21.47 15.48 32.36
C ASN A 501 22.39 15.40 33.58
N PHE A 502 21.84 15.50 34.79
CA PHE A 502 22.63 15.49 36.03
C PHE A 502 22.89 14.08 36.57
N CYS A 503 21.85 13.27 36.76
CA CYS A 503 22.00 11.94 37.36
C CYS A 503 21.90 10.78 36.37
N ARG A 504 21.67 11.07 35.08
CA ARG A 504 21.52 10.11 33.97
C ARG A 504 20.40 9.08 34.12
N LYS A 505 19.65 9.08 35.22
CA LYS A 505 18.47 8.23 35.40
C LYS A 505 17.35 8.65 34.44
N SER A 506 16.61 7.66 33.93
CA SER A 506 15.43 7.87 33.09
C SER A 506 14.36 8.64 33.86
N VAL A 507 13.95 9.78 33.31
CA VAL A 507 12.83 10.58 33.81
C VAL A 507 11.50 9.93 33.38
N SER A 508 11.49 9.28 32.21
CA SER A 508 10.32 8.60 31.64
C SER A 508 9.88 7.37 32.44
N ASN A 509 10.83 6.52 32.90
CA ASN A 509 10.51 5.28 33.61
C ASN A 509 9.87 5.53 34.99
N PHE A 510 10.24 6.64 35.64
CA PHE A 510 9.63 7.00 36.93
C PHE A 510 8.14 7.34 36.78
N ILE A 511 7.74 7.98 35.67
CA ILE A 511 6.34 8.32 35.38
C ILE A 511 5.52 7.04 35.13
N GLN A 512 6.08 6.08 34.38
CA GLN A 512 5.43 4.79 34.10
C GLN A 512 5.35 3.88 35.35
N ASN A 513 6.42 3.77 36.15
CA ASN A 513 6.41 2.92 37.36
C ASN A 513 5.46 3.45 38.45
N ARG A 514 5.43 4.77 38.69
CA ARG A 514 4.46 5.35 39.63
C ARG A 514 3.01 5.12 39.19
N GLN A 515 2.73 5.05 37.89
CA GLN A 515 1.38 4.75 37.38
C GLN A 515 0.99 3.29 37.64
N ALA A 516 1.91 2.35 37.49
CA ALA A 516 1.67 0.94 37.84
C ALA A 516 1.42 0.76 39.35
N GLU A 517 2.10 1.54 40.20
CA GLU A 517 1.89 1.56 41.65
C GLU A 517 0.57 2.25 42.06
N LEU A 518 0.22 3.38 41.45
CA LEU A 518 -1.02 4.12 41.71
C LEU A 518 -2.28 3.38 41.18
N ALA A 519 -2.17 2.64 40.08
CA ALA A 519 -3.28 1.82 39.56
C ALA A 519 -3.62 0.62 40.48
N ARG A 520 -2.68 0.19 41.31
CA ARG A 520 -2.87 -0.89 42.30
C ARG A 520 -3.43 -0.40 43.64
N SER A 521 -3.35 0.90 43.92
CA SER A 521 -3.84 1.50 45.16
C SER A 521 -5.10 2.31 44.86
N ALA A 522 -6.28 1.75 45.12
CA ALA A 522 -7.59 2.29 44.76
C ALA A 522 -8.01 3.57 45.54
N GLN A 523 -7.12 4.55 45.67
CA GLN A 523 -7.42 5.86 46.25
C GLN A 523 -7.63 6.93 45.17
N PRO A 524 -8.60 7.84 45.33
CA PRO A 524 -8.81 8.93 44.39
C PRO A 524 -7.64 9.94 44.45
N PRO A 525 -7.09 10.40 43.32
CA PRO A 525 -5.97 11.31 43.32
C PRO A 525 -6.43 12.71 43.72
N MET A 526 -5.97 13.22 44.86
CA MET A 526 -6.04 14.65 45.16
C MET A 526 -5.13 15.41 44.19
N SER A 527 -5.72 16.28 43.36
CA SER A 527 -5.05 17.28 42.51
C SER A 527 -3.99 16.74 41.53
N ALA A 528 -4.45 16.18 40.41
CA ALA A 528 -3.63 15.67 39.32
C ALA A 528 -3.07 16.76 38.38
N ASN A 529 -2.51 17.85 38.92
CA ASN A 529 -1.87 18.91 38.12
C ASN A 529 -0.49 19.31 38.64
N ARG A 530 0.30 18.36 39.14
CA ARG A 530 1.69 18.61 39.52
C ARG A 530 2.59 18.58 38.28
N LYS A 531 2.79 19.75 37.67
CA LYS A 531 3.84 19.99 36.66
C LYS A 531 5.17 19.46 37.20
N ILE A 532 5.81 18.53 36.48
CA ILE A 532 7.09 17.96 36.90
C ILE A 532 8.16 19.04 36.66
N THR A 533 8.59 19.74 37.71
CA THR A 533 9.57 20.83 37.59
C THR A 533 11.00 20.38 37.91
N CYS A 534 11.18 19.17 38.45
CA CYS A 534 12.47 18.61 38.86
C CYS A 534 12.59 17.11 38.55
N CYS A 535 13.83 16.63 38.44
CA CYS A 535 14.13 15.21 38.21
C CYS A 535 13.69 14.37 39.43
N PRO A 536 12.90 13.30 39.24
CA PRO A 536 12.47 12.45 40.35
C PRO A 536 13.62 11.74 41.09
N GLY A 537 14.72 11.46 40.39
CA GLY A 537 15.85 10.72 40.97
C GLY A 537 16.84 11.57 41.76
N CYS A 538 17.09 12.82 41.35
CA CYS A 538 18.09 13.70 42.00
C CYS A 538 17.55 15.06 42.44
N ARG A 539 16.26 15.34 42.22
CA ARG A 539 15.54 16.58 42.55
C ARG A 539 16.10 17.87 41.93
N LYS A 540 17.11 17.79 41.06
CA LYS A 540 17.61 18.93 40.28
C LYS A 540 16.56 19.42 39.28
N PRO A 541 16.49 20.72 38.99
CA PRO A 541 15.46 21.29 38.11
C PRO A 541 15.55 20.69 36.70
N LEU A 542 14.39 20.43 36.09
CA LEU A 542 14.31 20.08 34.67
C LEU A 542 14.63 21.32 33.82
N PRO A 543 15.11 21.14 32.57
CA PRO A 543 15.45 22.28 31.74
C PRO A 543 14.23 23.18 31.48
N ARG A 544 14.50 24.42 31.10
CA ARG A 544 13.50 25.45 30.81
C ARG A 544 13.58 25.81 29.33
N CYS A 545 12.48 26.30 28.79
CA CYS A 545 12.54 26.92 27.47
C CYS A 545 13.48 28.13 27.51
N THR A 546 14.42 28.21 26.58
CA THR A 546 15.43 29.28 26.52
C THR A 546 14.83 30.67 26.29
N LEU A 547 13.62 30.74 25.73
CA LEU A 547 12.96 32.00 25.40
C LEU A 547 11.95 32.42 26.47
N CYS A 548 11.00 31.56 26.85
CA CYS A 548 9.97 31.92 27.83
C CYS A 548 10.33 31.55 29.28
N LEU A 549 11.45 30.86 29.50
CA LEU A 549 11.97 30.45 30.82
C LEU A 549 11.04 29.58 31.67
N CYS A 550 9.90 29.15 31.13
CA CYS A 550 8.97 28.25 31.80
C CYS A 550 9.59 26.86 31.96
N HIS A 551 9.33 26.22 33.11
CA HIS A 551 9.73 24.85 33.37
C HIS A 551 9.05 23.88 32.39
N MET A 552 9.86 22.99 31.85
CA MET A 552 9.40 21.96 30.92
C MET A 552 8.91 20.76 31.74
N GLY A 553 7.60 20.72 31.98
CA GLY A 553 7.00 19.77 32.91
C GLY A 553 5.62 19.26 32.52
N THR A 554 5.17 19.49 31.29
CA THR A 554 3.90 18.98 30.78
C THR A 554 4.19 17.68 30.02
N PRO A 555 3.75 16.50 30.50
CA PRO A 555 3.84 15.28 29.73
C PRO A 555 3.07 15.47 28.41
N ALA A 556 3.73 15.27 27.28
CA ALA A 556 3.05 15.20 25.99
C ALA A 556 2.25 13.88 25.95
N GLY A 557 0.95 13.97 26.27
CA GLY A 557 0.01 12.86 26.22
C GLY A 557 0.06 11.93 27.43
N ILE A 558 -0.84 12.16 28.38
CA ILE A 558 -1.63 11.19 29.17
C ILE A 558 -2.67 12.10 29.87
N HIS A 559 -3.92 12.12 29.41
CA HIS A 559 -4.98 12.62 30.28
C HIS A 559 -5.31 11.50 31.26
N TRP A 560 -5.15 11.85 32.52
CA TRP A 560 -5.59 11.11 33.67
C TRP A 560 -7.11 11.21 33.75
N GLN A 561 -7.85 10.16 33.35
CA GLN A 561 -9.19 9.81 33.86
C GLN A 561 -9.67 8.43 33.34
N ARG A 562 -10.63 7.85 34.07
CA ARG A 562 -11.09 6.45 34.06
C ARG A 562 -11.58 5.94 32.69
N PRO A 563 -11.50 4.62 32.42
CA PRO A 563 -12.26 4.00 31.34
C PRO A 563 -13.74 4.03 31.71
N VAL A 564 -14.47 5.02 31.20
CA VAL A 564 -15.91 4.88 31.01
C VAL A 564 -16.10 4.69 29.52
N GLU A 565 -16.66 3.53 29.17
CA GLU A 565 -16.91 3.11 27.80
C GLU A 565 -18.00 3.99 27.18
N THR A 566 -17.61 5.12 26.58
CA THR A 566 -18.41 5.80 25.57
C THR A 566 -17.51 6.20 24.40
N GLY A 567 -17.96 5.88 23.19
CA GLY A 567 -17.15 5.90 21.99
C GLY A 567 -16.58 7.27 21.60
N SER A 568 -15.46 7.21 20.87
CA SER A 568 -14.90 8.26 19.99
C SER A 568 -14.00 9.36 20.55
N GLU A 569 -13.32 9.18 21.68
CA GLU A 569 -12.34 10.21 22.11
C GLU A 569 -10.92 9.95 21.56
N LYS A 570 -10.52 10.80 20.60
CA LYS A 570 -9.13 10.92 20.12
C LYS A 570 -8.21 11.13 21.32
N LYS A 571 -7.17 10.29 21.46
CA LYS A 571 -6.02 10.54 22.34
C LYS A 571 -5.44 11.92 22.03
N ARG A 572 -5.86 12.97 22.75
CA ARG A 572 -5.33 14.33 22.56
C ARG A 572 -3.92 14.38 23.12
N LEU A 573 -2.94 14.19 22.22
CA LEU A 573 -1.57 14.62 22.44
C LEU A 573 -1.57 16.13 22.70
N ALA A 574 -0.59 16.63 23.47
CA ALA A 574 -0.35 18.07 23.54
C ALA A 574 -0.13 18.61 22.13
N ASN A 575 -0.56 19.85 21.86
CA ASN A 575 -0.36 20.46 20.55
C ASN A 575 1.15 20.49 20.26
N PHE A 576 1.56 20.28 19.01
CA PHE A 576 2.96 20.32 18.61
C PHE A 576 3.66 21.60 19.08
N SER A 577 2.94 22.73 19.12
CA SER A 577 3.43 24.00 19.68
C SER A 577 4.03 23.89 21.08
N ASP A 578 3.49 23.00 21.92
CA ASP A 578 3.91 22.77 23.30
C ASP A 578 5.03 21.72 23.43
N TRP A 579 5.39 21.05 22.33
CA TRP A 579 6.40 20.01 22.35
C TRP A 579 7.78 20.58 22.59
N LEU A 580 8.60 19.80 23.30
CA LEU A 580 9.98 20.14 23.55
C LEU A 580 10.84 19.81 22.33
N THR A 581 11.52 20.83 21.81
CA THR A 581 12.53 20.69 20.75
C THR A 581 13.87 21.20 21.27
N TRP A 582 14.96 20.52 20.91
CA TRP A 582 16.31 20.90 21.31
C TRP A 582 17.32 20.61 20.22
N CYS A 583 18.42 21.35 20.21
CA CYS A 583 19.56 21.07 19.36
C CYS A 583 20.37 19.91 19.96
N GLN A 584 20.71 18.90 19.16
CA GLN A 584 21.51 17.77 19.64
C GLN A 584 22.98 18.17 19.94
N THR A 585 23.48 19.24 19.30
CA THR A 585 24.85 19.74 19.48
C THR A 585 25.00 20.54 20.77
N CYS A 586 24.23 21.63 20.94
CA CYS A 586 24.35 22.48 22.14
C CYS A 586 23.44 22.07 23.30
N ARG A 587 22.48 21.15 23.08
CA ARG A 587 21.49 20.67 24.07
C ARG A 587 20.56 21.73 24.65
N HIS A 588 20.59 22.95 24.10
CA HIS A 588 19.62 23.99 24.41
C HIS A 588 18.34 23.77 23.60
N GLY A 589 17.21 24.17 24.18
CA GLY A 589 15.90 23.90 23.60
C GLY A 589 14.77 24.67 24.24
N GLY A 590 13.55 24.42 23.78
CA GLY A 590 12.35 25.12 24.22
C GLY A 590 11.09 24.56 23.58
N HIS A 591 9.98 25.26 23.79
CA HIS A 591 8.73 24.92 23.11
C HIS A 591 8.91 25.10 21.60
N SER A 592 8.35 24.16 20.84
CA SER A 592 8.47 24.12 19.38
C SER A 592 8.06 25.45 18.75
N VAL A 593 6.96 26.06 19.21
CA VAL A 593 6.48 27.35 18.69
C VAL A 593 7.47 28.50 18.92
N HIS A 594 8.08 28.59 20.10
CA HIS A 594 9.03 29.67 20.41
C HIS A 594 10.32 29.52 19.60
N LEU A 595 10.82 28.29 19.44
CA LEU A 595 12.01 28.04 18.65
C LEU A 595 11.76 28.27 17.15
N LEU A 596 10.62 27.81 16.62
CA LEU A 596 10.22 28.08 15.24
C LEU A 596 10.15 29.59 14.96
N GLU A 597 9.56 30.36 15.88
CA GLU A 597 9.48 31.82 15.71
C GLU A 597 10.85 32.51 15.75
N TRP A 598 11.74 32.06 16.65
CA TRP A 598 13.10 32.57 16.74
C TRP A 598 13.91 32.30 15.46
N PHE A 599 13.88 31.06 14.97
CA PHE A 599 14.66 30.64 13.81
C PHE A 599 14.12 31.14 12.46
N LYS A 600 12.93 31.74 12.41
CA LYS A 600 12.51 32.53 11.22
C LYS A 600 13.45 33.70 10.93
N HIS A 601 14.06 34.27 11.96
CA HIS A 601 14.84 35.51 11.86
C HIS A 601 16.31 35.35 12.28
N HIS A 602 16.70 34.19 12.82
CA HIS A 602 18.03 33.96 13.37
C HIS A 602 18.56 32.58 12.99
N ASN A 603 19.86 32.43 12.82
CA ASN A 603 20.51 31.14 12.57
C ASN A 603 21.22 30.55 13.80
N GLU A 604 21.34 31.34 14.87
CA GLU A 604 22.11 31.05 16.07
C GLU A 604 21.22 30.70 17.27
N CYS A 605 21.80 30.00 18.25
CA CYS A 605 21.13 29.60 19.47
C CYS A 605 20.62 30.82 20.27
N PRO A 606 19.38 30.82 20.79
CA PRO A 606 18.84 31.92 21.60
C PRO A 606 19.49 32.08 22.98
N VAL A 607 20.40 31.16 23.37
CA VAL A 607 21.08 31.24 24.67
C VAL A 607 22.29 32.17 24.56
N THR A 608 22.27 33.23 25.37
CA THR A 608 23.39 34.18 25.46
C THR A 608 24.71 33.46 25.71
N GLY A 609 25.72 33.76 24.87
CA GLY A 609 27.04 33.14 24.95
C GLY A 609 27.17 31.77 24.25
N CYS A 610 26.10 31.24 23.66
CA CYS A 610 26.16 30.03 22.85
C CYS A 610 26.34 30.39 21.35
N MET A 611 27.49 30.06 20.77
CA MET A 611 27.79 30.32 19.35
C MET A 611 27.32 29.22 18.39
N CYS A 612 26.37 28.38 18.82
CA CYS A 612 25.91 27.26 17.99
C CYS A 612 24.97 27.75 16.89
N LYS A 613 25.32 27.49 15.62
CA LYS A 613 24.46 27.74 14.45
C LYS A 613 23.41 26.65 14.29
N CYS A 614 22.47 26.60 15.23
CA CYS A 614 21.49 25.50 15.34
C CYS A 614 20.71 25.26 14.05
N MET A 615 20.36 26.31 13.30
CA MET A 615 19.55 26.18 12.08
C MET A 615 20.34 25.55 10.92
N SER A 616 21.62 25.88 10.79
CA SER A 616 22.50 25.32 9.74
C SER A 616 22.84 23.83 9.97
N LEU A 617 22.59 23.34 11.18
CA LEU A 617 22.77 21.92 11.55
C LEU A 617 21.50 21.09 11.28
N ASP A 618 20.37 21.72 10.97
CA ASP A 618 19.16 21.01 10.58
C ASP A 618 19.30 20.53 9.12
N ALA A 619 19.34 19.21 8.95
CA ALA A 619 19.54 18.56 7.65
C ALA A 619 18.49 18.98 6.61
N LYS A 620 17.26 19.26 7.04
CA LYS A 620 16.19 19.69 6.13
C LYS A 620 16.39 21.14 5.66
N ALA A 621 16.75 22.04 6.58
CA ALA A 621 17.09 23.42 6.25
C ALA A 621 18.30 23.51 5.31
N LYS A 622 19.27 22.60 5.49
CA LYS A 622 20.44 22.49 4.63
C LYS A 622 20.06 22.08 3.20
N LEU A 623 19.21 21.06 3.03
CA LEU A 623 18.70 20.64 1.72
C LEU A 623 17.89 21.74 1.02
N GLU A 624 17.03 22.46 1.75
CA GLU A 624 16.26 23.59 1.19
C GLU A 624 17.16 24.78 0.81
N SER A 625 18.28 24.99 1.53
CA SER A 625 19.26 26.00 1.16
C SER A 625 20.09 25.61 -0.07
N GLU A 626 20.43 24.33 -0.21
CA GLU A 626 21.19 23.79 -1.34
C GLU A 626 20.34 23.68 -2.63
N MET A 627 19.01 23.55 -2.52
CA MET A 627 18.09 23.58 -3.67
C MET A 627 17.76 25.00 -4.17
N ASN A 628 17.91 26.01 -3.32
CA ASN A 628 17.66 27.42 -3.66
C ASN A 628 18.94 28.18 -4.04
N SER A 629 20.11 27.53 -3.99
CA SER A 629 21.43 28.01 -4.43
C SER A 629 21.84 27.32 -5.71
#